data_AF-A0A1J5V9T1-F1
#
_entry.id   AF-A0A1J5V9T1-F1
#
_cell.length_a   1.000
_cell.length_b   1.000
_cell.length_c   1.000
_cell.angle_alpha   90.00
_cell.angle_beta   90.00
_cell.angle_gamma   90.00
#
_symmetry.space_group_name_H-M   'P 1'
#
loop_
_entity.id
_entity.type
_entity.pdbx_description
1 polymer ?
#
loop_
_entity_poly.entity_id
_entity_poly.type
_entity_poly.pdbx_seq_one_letter_code
_entity_poly.pdbx_strand_id
1 'polypeptide(L)' 'MIQSIEKLLSEASVARFDPEDATLSSGERAQAKIVTVLLEEWDALDGTQQRAIVGVLEKSTQASEDAEGFVERLRQRAKK' A
#
# COMPACT_ATOMS: atom_id res chain seq x y z
N MET A 1 6.27 -23.88 -6.51
CA MET A 1 5.39 -23.04 -7.37
C MET A 1 5.54 -21.63 -6.85
N ILE A 2 6.13 -20.72 -7.61
CA ILE A 2 6.21 -19.30 -7.22
C ILE A 2 4.77 -18.77 -7.30
N GLN A 3 4.24 -18.23 -6.22
CA GLN A 3 2.94 -17.55 -6.25
C GLN A 3 3.18 -16.17 -6.84
N SER A 4 2.53 -15.85 -7.96
CA SER A 4 2.63 -14.52 -8.57
C SER A 4 1.99 -13.46 -7.68
N ILE A 5 2.49 -12.22 -7.78
CA ILE A 5 1.92 -11.09 -7.05
C ILE A 5 0.44 -10.86 -7.36
N GLU A 6 0.02 -11.13 -8.59
CA GLU A 6 -1.38 -11.03 -9.01
C GLU A 6 -2.29 -11.90 -8.15
N LYS A 7 -1.88 -13.16 -7.94
CA LYS A 7 -2.63 -14.12 -7.12
C LYS A 7 -2.70 -13.65 -5.67
N LEU A 8 -1.58 -13.22 -5.10
CA LEU A 8 -1.52 -12.73 -3.72
C LEU A 8 -2.42 -11.51 -3.49
N LEU A 9 -2.40 -10.55 -4.44
CA LEU A 9 -3.26 -9.37 -4.38
C LEU A 9 -4.75 -9.74 -4.47
N SER A 10 -5.10 -10.75 -5.28
CA SER A 10 -6.47 -11.26 -5.36
C SER A 10 -6.89 -11.96 -4.06
N GLU A 11 -6.03 -12.77 -3.45
CA GLU A 11 -6.31 -13.45 -2.18
C GLU A 11 -6.49 -12.45 -1.02
N ALA A 12 -5.69 -11.37 -1.02
CA ALA A 12 -5.82 -10.28 -0.06
C ALA A 12 -7.01 -9.34 -0.34
N SER A 13 -7.80 -9.58 -1.39
CA SER A 13 -8.93 -8.74 -1.80
C SER A 13 -8.54 -7.26 -2.01
N VAL A 14 -7.33 -7.00 -2.52
CA VAL A 14 -6.87 -5.64 -2.83
C VAL A 14 -7.70 -5.10 -4.00
N ALA A 15 -8.31 -3.93 -3.80
CA ALA A 15 -9.13 -3.28 -4.83
C ALA A 15 -8.33 -3.02 -6.12
N ARG A 16 -8.96 -3.30 -7.26
CA ARG A 16 -8.43 -3.03 -8.60
C ARG A 16 -9.19 -1.86 -9.20
N PHE A 17 -8.53 -0.73 -9.30
CA PHE A 17 -9.05 0.46 -9.96
C PHE A 17 -8.33 0.68 -11.29
N ASP A 18 -9.01 1.29 -12.25
CA ASP A 18 -8.37 1.84 -13.45
C ASP A 18 -7.65 3.15 -13.06
N PRO A 19 -6.30 3.25 -13.18
CA PRO A 19 -5.58 4.46 -12.81
C PRO A 19 -6.00 5.72 -13.59
N GLU A 20 -6.62 5.56 -14.76
CA GLU A 20 -7.12 6.65 -15.60
C GLU A 20 -8.60 7.02 -15.29
N ASP A 21 -9.24 6.33 -14.35
CA ASP A 21 -10.59 6.68 -13.92
C ASP A 21 -10.59 8.05 -13.20
N ALA A 22 -11.30 8.99 -13.81
CA ALA A 22 -11.42 10.36 -13.35
C ALA A 22 -12.25 10.50 -12.05
N THR A 23 -13.03 9.49 -11.69
CA THR A 23 -13.91 9.48 -10.52
C THR A 23 -13.21 9.07 -9.22
N LEU A 24 -12.01 8.49 -9.32
CA LEU A 24 -11.24 8.06 -8.17
C LEU A 24 -10.83 9.24 -7.28
N SER A 25 -10.92 9.03 -5.98
CA SER A 25 -10.24 9.88 -5.01
C SER A 25 -8.72 9.84 -5.22
N SER A 26 -8.02 10.82 -4.65
CA SER A 26 -6.55 10.86 -4.72
C SER A 26 -5.89 9.60 -4.13
N GLY A 27 -6.49 9.02 -3.09
CA GLY A 27 -6.01 7.78 -2.46
C GLY A 27 -6.22 6.57 -3.36
N GLU A 28 -7.42 6.40 -3.92
CA GLU A 28 -7.73 5.31 -4.83
C GLU A 28 -6.90 5.37 -6.11
N ARG A 29 -6.68 6.56 -6.67
CA ARG A 29 -5.80 6.75 -7.84
C ARG A 29 -4.35 6.39 -7.52
N ALA A 30 -3.85 6.79 -6.35
CA ALA A 30 -2.49 6.42 -5.92
C ALA A 30 -2.36 4.90 -5.75
N GLN A 31 -3.35 4.26 -5.11
CA GLN A 31 -3.41 2.81 -4.97
C GLN A 31 -3.44 2.11 -6.34
N ALA A 32 -4.27 2.58 -7.27
CA ALA A 32 -4.36 2.04 -8.63
C ALA A 32 -2.98 2.00 -9.30
N LYS A 33 -2.26 3.12 -9.29
CA LYS A 33 -0.93 3.24 -9.90
C LYS A 33 0.10 2.30 -9.27
N ILE A 34 0.15 2.24 -7.94
CA ILE A 34 1.08 1.35 -7.24
C ILE A 34 0.76 -0.11 -7.55
N VAL A 35 -0.51 -0.47 -7.52
CA VAL A 35 -1.00 -1.83 -7.80
C VAL A 35 -0.71 -2.25 -9.24
N THR A 36 -0.81 -1.33 -10.21
CA THR A 36 -0.38 -1.55 -11.60
C THR A 36 1.12 -1.85 -11.68
N VAL A 37 1.97 -1.01 -11.07
CA VAL A 37 3.42 -1.23 -11.08
C VAL A 37 3.81 -2.56 -10.42
N LEU A 38 3.13 -2.94 -9.33
CA LEU A 38 3.36 -4.24 -8.70
C LEU A 38 3.03 -5.40 -9.65
N LEU A 39 1.92 -5.34 -10.37
CA LEU A 39 1.57 -6.38 -11.34
C LEU A 39 2.60 -6.52 -12.47
N GLU A 40 3.14 -5.40 -12.94
CA GLU A 40 4.06 -5.36 -14.08
C GLU A 40 5.47 -5.82 -13.72
N GLU A 41 5.97 -5.41 -12.55
CA GLU A 41 7.41 -5.47 -12.27
C GLU A 41 7.77 -6.33 -11.06
N TRP A 42 6.84 -6.61 -10.14
CA TRP A 42 7.20 -7.23 -8.86
C TRP A 42 7.80 -8.63 -9.01
N ASP A 43 7.22 -9.45 -9.89
CA ASP A 43 7.65 -10.84 -10.11
C ASP A 43 8.96 -10.93 -10.92
N ALA A 44 9.44 -9.82 -11.51
CA ALA A 44 10.75 -9.73 -12.15
C ALA A 44 11.89 -9.50 -11.15
N LEU A 45 11.57 -9.05 -9.93
CA LEU A 45 12.53 -8.82 -8.87
C LEU A 45 12.92 -10.14 -8.19
N ASP A 46 14.18 -10.24 -7.79
CA ASP A 46 14.61 -11.33 -6.91
C ASP A 46 14.14 -11.11 -5.45
N GLY A 47 14.22 -12.16 -4.65
CA GLY A 47 13.76 -12.11 -3.26
C GLY A 47 14.51 -11.09 -2.38
N THR A 48 15.75 -10.74 -2.70
CA THR A 48 16.52 -9.72 -1.97
C THR A 48 15.97 -8.33 -2.27
N GLN A 49 15.73 -8.03 -3.54
CA GLN A 49 15.14 -6.77 -4.00
C GLN A 49 13.73 -6.59 -3.42
N GLN A 50 12.89 -7.62 -3.52
CA GLN A 50 11.54 -7.62 -2.93
C GLN A 50 11.59 -7.37 -1.42
N ARG A 51 12.47 -8.06 -0.68
CA ARG A 51 12.57 -7.90 0.77
C ARG A 51 13.02 -6.50 1.19
N ALA A 52 13.94 -5.89 0.43
CA ALA A 52 14.39 -4.53 0.70
C ALA A 52 13.23 -3.52 0.56
N ILE A 53 12.42 -3.64 -0.50
CA ILE A 53 11.26 -2.76 -0.73
C ILE A 53 10.22 -2.96 0.38
N VAL A 54 9.82 -4.21 0.66
CA VAL A 54 8.84 -4.50 1.72
C VAL A 54 9.29 -3.93 3.07
N GLY A 55 10.58 -4.07 3.42
CA GLY A 55 11.10 -3.54 4.67
C GLY A 55 11.04 -2.01 4.79
N VAL A 56 11.14 -1.28 3.68
CA VAL A 56 10.97 0.19 3.68
C VAL A 56 9.49 0.56 3.78
N LEU A 57 8.62 -0.12 3.03
CA LEU A 57 7.19 0.13 3.05
C LEU A 57 6.59 -0.11 4.45
N GLU A 58 6.96 -1.21 5.11
CA GLU A 58 6.51 -1.52 6.47
C GLU A 58 6.87 -0.40 7.46
N LYS A 59 8.13 0.08 7.43
CA LYS A 59 8.58 1.19 8.27
C LYS A 59 7.82 2.48 8.00
N SER A 60 7.53 2.76 6.74
CA SER A 60 6.76 3.94 6.34
C SER A 60 5.31 3.87 6.82
N THR A 61 4.68 2.69 6.73
CA THR A 61 3.32 2.45 7.22
C THR A 61 3.28 2.65 8.73
N GLN A 62 4.18 2.01 9.48
CA GLN A 62 4.24 2.15 10.93
C GLN A 62 4.42 3.61 11.37
N ALA A 63 5.29 4.37 10.69
CA ALA A 63 5.48 5.78 10.97
C ALA A 63 4.22 6.63 10.72
N SER A 64 3.42 6.26 9.71
CA SER A 64 2.15 6.91 9.40
C SER A 64 1.09 6.61 10.46
N GLU A 65 0.95 5.34 10.85
CA GLU A 65 0.05 4.90 11.92
C GLU A 65 0.38 5.56 13.26
N ASP A 66 1.66 5.65 13.60
CA ASP A 66 2.12 6.32 14.83
C ASP A 66 1.75 7.81 14.84
N ALA A 67 1.89 8.48 13.69
CA ALA A 67 1.52 9.88 13.52
C ALA A 67 0.00 10.07 13.66
N GLU A 68 -0.81 9.22 13.02
CA GLU A 68 -2.27 9.25 13.11
C GLU A 68 -2.75 8.97 14.54
N GLY A 69 -2.21 7.94 15.19
CA GLY A 69 -2.52 7.61 16.58
C GLY A 69 -2.07 8.68 17.57
N PHE A 70 -1.00 9.43 17.26
CA PHE A 70 -0.61 10.62 18.03
C PHE A 70 -1.63 11.76 17.87
N VAL A 71 -2.04 12.06 16.65
CA VAL A 71 -3.06 13.09 16.35
C VAL A 71 -4.39 12.78 17.04
N GLU A 72 -4.82 11.52 17.01
CA GLU A 72 -6.07 11.11 17.65
C GLU A 72 -6.02 11.27 19.19
N ARG A 73 -4.88 10.93 19.81
CA ARG A 73 -4.68 11.17 21.25
C ARG A 73 -4.71 12.65 21.63
N LEU A 74 -4.16 13.53 20.78
CA LEU A 74 -4.24 14.98 20.99
C LEU A 74 -5.68 15.49 20.89
N ARG A 75 -6.46 15.01 19.91
CA ARG A 75 -7.88 15.35 19.76
C ARG A 75 -8.71 14.94 20.96
N GLN A 76 -8.46 13.75 21.52
CA GLN A 76 -9.17 13.26 22.71
C GLN A 76 -8.84 14.08 23.96
N ARG A 77 -7.59 14.54 24.11
CA ARG A 77 -7.18 15.41 25.22
C ARG A 77 -7.77 16.82 25.14
N ALA A 78 -7.91 17.38 23.94
CA ALA A 78 -8.49 18.72 23.74
C ALA A 78 -10.01 18.77 23.97
N LYS A 79 -10.69 17.61 24.03
CA LYS A 79 -12.13 17.49 24.32
C LYS A 79 -12.43 17.29 25.81
N LYS A 80 -11.41 17.16 26.66
CA LYS A 80 -11.52 17.05 28.13
C LYS A 80 -11.26 18.40 28.78
#